data_AF-A0A935LL37-F1
#
_entry.id   AF-A0A935LL37-F1
#
_cell.length_a   1.000
_cell.length_b   1.000
_cell.length_c   1.000
_cell.angle_alpha   90.00
_cell.angle_beta   90.00
_cell.angle_gamma   90.00
#
_symmetry.space_group_name_H-M   'P 1'
#
loop_
_entity.id
_entity.type
_entity.pdbx_description
1 polymer ?
#
loop_
_entity_poly.entity_id
_entity_poly.type
_entity_poly.pdbx_seq_one_letter_code
_entity_poly.pdbx_strand_id
1 'polypeptide(L)'
;MLYASDVGFNSHRSNLSYGNCTGTCSRDDTESYFGFGGGDDDNLYNSTVYEVWDHRKGDAARAALYMDVRYEGGTNSNGQPEPDLQLTDNLSLVDTTPSDVPQAVGYMGVKTDLIAWANGDLPDTYEQMRNDVVYSFQGNRNPFIDHPEWVDCVFNCNCGAPSTPPVAVADSFTIVEDSGANTLDVLLNDTDVDAGPKFVQSVTQPLGGVVAITNAGANISFTPSTNFCASTSFNYTLNGGSTATVSDHDDLHHRCAVHGQLRKLSGRVHTRPRRIIRPARCP
;
A
#
# COMPACT_ATOMS: atom_id res chain seq x y z
N MET A 1 -2.36 23.27 -9.53
CA MET A 1 -3.21 22.40 -10.38
C MET A 1 -3.30 23.01 -11.78
N LEU A 2 -2.50 22.52 -12.73
CA LEU A 2 -2.57 22.96 -14.13
C LEU A 2 -2.80 21.74 -15.02
N TYR A 3 -3.79 21.84 -15.89
CA TYR A 3 -4.09 20.85 -16.92
C TYR A 3 -4.09 21.55 -18.27
N ALA A 4 -3.58 20.86 -19.30
CA ALA A 4 -3.76 21.32 -20.66
C ALA A 4 -5.24 21.16 -21.03
N SER A 5 -5.80 22.17 -21.68
CA SER A 5 -7.20 22.20 -22.10
C SER A 5 -7.29 22.74 -23.52
N ASP A 6 -8.33 22.31 -24.23
CA ASP A 6 -8.76 23.03 -25.42
C ASP A 6 -9.08 24.50 -25.08
N VAL A 7 -8.80 25.39 -26.03
CA VAL A 7 -8.96 26.84 -25.83
C VAL A 7 -10.42 27.24 -25.72
N GLY A 8 -11.32 26.58 -26.46
CA GLY A 8 -12.76 26.78 -26.38
C GLY A 8 -13.29 26.36 -25.02
N PHE A 9 -12.92 25.17 -24.56
CA PHE A 9 -13.32 24.65 -23.24
C PHE A 9 -12.84 25.58 -22.12
N ASN A 10 -11.59 26.04 -22.19
CA ASN A 10 -11.04 27.00 -21.22
C ASN A 10 -11.80 28.34 -21.26
N SER A 11 -12.18 28.80 -22.45
CA SER A 11 -12.94 30.04 -22.61
C SER A 11 -14.36 29.92 -22.06
N HIS A 12 -15.07 28.83 -22.32
CA HIS A 12 -16.43 28.60 -21.81
C HIS A 12 -16.43 28.33 -20.31
N ARG A 13 -15.41 27.61 -19.80
CA ARG A 13 -15.20 27.38 -18.37
C ARG A 13 -15.03 28.70 -17.62
N SER A 14 -14.31 29.67 -18.18
CA SER A 14 -14.12 30.99 -17.56
C SER A 14 -13.72 30.87 -16.07
N ASN A 15 -14.47 31.51 -15.17
CA ASN A 15 -14.39 31.39 -13.71
C ASN A 15 -15.56 30.57 -13.11
N LEU A 16 -16.30 29.82 -13.92
CA LEU A 16 -17.44 29.02 -13.44
C LEU A 16 -17.00 27.99 -12.39
N SER A 17 -17.90 27.71 -11.45
CA SER A 17 -17.65 26.68 -10.43
C SER A 17 -17.72 25.29 -11.02
N TYR A 18 -16.81 24.40 -10.62
CA TYR A 18 -16.98 22.99 -10.95
C TYR A 18 -18.16 22.39 -10.18
N GLY A 19 -19.02 21.66 -10.87
CA GLY A 19 -20.21 21.02 -10.30
C GLY A 19 -21.07 20.41 -11.40
N ASN A 20 -22.12 19.67 -11.04
CA ASN A 20 -23.04 19.06 -11.99
C ASN A 20 -23.92 20.13 -12.65
N CYS A 21 -23.91 20.18 -13.97
CA CYS A 21 -24.76 21.05 -14.75
C CYS A 21 -26.16 20.45 -14.84
N THR A 22 -27.12 21.08 -14.16
CA THR A 22 -28.52 20.65 -14.17
C THR A 22 -29.39 21.63 -14.95
N GLY A 23 -30.49 21.13 -15.52
CA GLY A 23 -31.43 21.95 -16.31
C GLY A 23 -30.94 22.20 -17.72
N THR A 24 -30.84 23.47 -18.13
CA THR A 24 -30.39 23.85 -19.48
C THR A 24 -28.88 24.06 -19.46
N CYS A 25 -28.15 23.17 -20.13
CA CYS A 25 -26.70 23.23 -20.26
C CYS A 25 -26.30 23.34 -21.72
N SER A 26 -25.31 24.19 -21.98
CA SER A 26 -24.52 24.16 -23.20
C SER A 26 -23.55 22.98 -23.12
N ARG A 27 -23.11 22.53 -24.29
CA ARG A 27 -22.26 21.35 -24.45
C ARG A 27 -20.98 21.74 -25.19
N ASP A 28 -19.87 21.22 -24.70
CA ASP A 28 -18.56 21.25 -25.31
C ASP A 28 -18.14 19.80 -25.59
N ASP A 29 -18.37 19.39 -26.84
CA ASP A 29 -18.16 18.01 -27.29
C ASP A 29 -16.68 17.65 -27.22
N THR A 30 -16.34 16.53 -26.57
CA THR A 30 -14.97 16.03 -26.60
C THR A 30 -14.70 15.28 -27.90
N GLU A 31 -13.45 15.28 -28.35
CA GLU A 31 -13.02 14.47 -29.48
C GLU A 31 -12.55 13.09 -29.00
N SER A 32 -12.99 12.03 -29.68
CA SER A 32 -12.51 10.67 -29.42
C SER A 32 -11.03 10.55 -29.75
N TYR A 33 -10.21 10.28 -28.74
CA TYR A 33 -8.77 10.08 -28.86
C TYR A 33 -8.28 8.93 -27.99
N PHE A 34 -7.63 7.93 -28.60
CA PHE A 34 -7.16 6.70 -27.94
C PHE A 34 -8.21 5.97 -27.09
N GLY A 35 -9.49 6.02 -27.50
CA GLY A 35 -10.58 5.33 -26.80
C GLY A 35 -11.18 6.14 -25.64
N PHE A 36 -10.81 7.41 -25.50
CA PHE A 36 -11.42 8.35 -24.56
C PHE A 36 -12.09 9.50 -25.32
N GLY A 37 -13.24 9.95 -24.84
CA GLY A 37 -13.95 11.09 -25.40
C GLY A 37 -14.76 10.75 -26.64
N GLY A 38 -15.49 11.75 -27.16
CA GLY A 38 -16.47 11.58 -28.22
C GLY A 38 -17.79 10.97 -27.75
N GLY A 39 -18.78 10.94 -28.64
CA GLY A 39 -20.11 10.42 -28.29
C GLY A 39 -20.86 11.38 -27.37
N ASP A 40 -21.23 10.91 -26.18
CA ASP A 40 -21.91 11.70 -25.14
C ASP A 40 -20.95 12.08 -23.98
N ASP A 41 -19.64 11.89 -24.17
CA ASP A 41 -18.59 12.26 -23.21
C ASP A 41 -18.30 13.77 -23.27
N ASP A 42 -19.25 14.59 -22.87
CA ASP A 42 -19.15 16.04 -23.09
C ASP A 42 -18.86 16.81 -21.81
N ASN A 43 -18.23 17.97 -21.96
CA ASN A 43 -18.27 18.97 -20.89
C ASN A 43 -19.59 19.73 -21.00
N LEU A 44 -20.24 20.00 -19.87
CA LEU A 44 -21.50 20.72 -19.82
C LEU A 44 -21.31 22.01 -19.04
N TYR A 45 -21.96 23.09 -19.43
CA TYR A 45 -21.84 24.35 -18.70
C TYR A 45 -23.08 25.21 -18.83
N ASN A 46 -23.24 26.10 -17.85
CA ASN A 46 -24.25 27.15 -17.88
C ASN A 46 -23.66 28.45 -17.30
N SER A 47 -24.51 29.39 -16.86
CA SER A 47 -24.04 30.67 -16.34
C SER A 47 -23.32 30.59 -14.99
N THR A 48 -23.35 29.46 -14.29
CA THR A 48 -22.81 29.32 -12.92
C THR A 48 -21.85 28.15 -12.75
N VAL A 49 -22.07 27.05 -13.47
CA VAL A 49 -21.31 25.81 -13.29
C VAL A 49 -20.71 25.30 -14.59
N TYR A 50 -19.57 24.63 -14.46
CA TYR A 50 -18.91 23.86 -15.50
C TYR A 50 -18.71 22.42 -15.02
N GLU A 51 -19.39 21.49 -15.68
CA GLU A 51 -19.27 20.06 -15.49
C GLU A 51 -18.26 19.51 -16.49
N VAL A 52 -17.20 18.88 -15.97
CA VAL A 52 -16.26 18.17 -16.84
C VAL A 52 -16.83 16.82 -17.24
N TRP A 53 -16.50 16.35 -18.44
CA TRP A 53 -16.81 14.99 -18.88
C TRP A 53 -16.30 13.93 -17.89
N ASP A 54 -16.97 12.78 -17.88
CA ASP A 54 -16.86 11.79 -16.81
C ASP A 54 -15.43 11.32 -16.53
N HIS A 55 -14.60 11.14 -17.56
CA HIS A 55 -13.20 10.74 -17.42
C HIS A 55 -12.32 11.75 -16.64
N ARG A 56 -12.78 12.99 -16.44
CA ARG A 56 -12.02 14.04 -15.73
C ARG A 56 -12.66 14.46 -14.42
N LYS A 57 -13.79 13.88 -14.04
CA LYS A 57 -14.52 14.28 -12.83
C LYS A 57 -13.69 14.05 -11.58
N GLY A 58 -13.08 12.87 -11.42
CA GLY A 58 -12.21 12.56 -10.28
C GLY A 58 -10.99 13.49 -10.22
N ASP A 59 -10.30 13.65 -11.35
CA ASP A 59 -9.10 14.50 -11.48
C ASP A 59 -9.37 15.96 -11.07
N ALA A 60 -10.47 16.53 -11.58
CA ALA A 60 -10.87 17.91 -11.29
C ALA A 60 -11.30 18.05 -9.82
N ALA A 61 -12.05 17.08 -9.31
CA ALA A 61 -12.55 17.08 -7.95
C ALA A 61 -11.43 17.01 -6.91
N ARG A 62 -10.54 16.00 -6.99
CA ARG A 62 -9.41 15.87 -6.06
C ARG A 62 -8.51 17.09 -6.07
N ALA A 63 -8.37 17.73 -7.22
CA ALA A 63 -7.59 18.92 -7.31
C ALA A 63 -8.29 20.13 -6.67
N ALA A 64 -9.61 20.29 -6.82
CA ALA A 64 -10.37 21.35 -6.13
C ALA A 64 -10.37 21.14 -4.61
N LEU A 65 -10.56 19.91 -4.15
CA LEU A 65 -10.44 19.50 -2.73
C LEU A 65 -9.05 19.81 -2.17
N TYR A 66 -8.00 19.61 -2.97
CA TYR A 66 -6.64 20.00 -2.59
C TYR A 66 -6.47 21.50 -2.42
N MET A 67 -7.08 22.30 -3.29
CA MET A 67 -6.98 23.77 -3.20
C MET A 67 -7.63 24.30 -1.92
N ASP A 68 -8.73 23.68 -1.48
CA ASP A 68 -9.39 23.99 -0.21
C ASP A 68 -8.42 23.80 0.97
N VAL A 69 -7.92 22.57 1.17
CA VAL A 69 -7.02 22.26 2.30
C VAL A 69 -5.63 22.89 2.23
N ARG A 70 -5.20 23.32 1.04
CA ARG A 70 -3.85 23.88 0.85
C ARG A 70 -3.81 25.37 1.14
N TYR A 71 -4.89 26.10 0.87
CA TYR A 71 -4.90 27.55 0.91
C TYR A 71 -5.80 28.03 2.05
N GLU A 72 -5.23 28.10 3.25
CA GLU A 72 -5.89 28.56 4.49
C GLU A 72 -5.83 30.09 4.68
N GLY A 73 -5.48 30.80 3.61
CA GLY A 73 -5.27 32.25 3.60
C GLY A 73 -3.98 32.72 4.29
N GLY A 74 -3.86 34.05 4.43
CA GLY A 74 -2.73 34.68 5.10
C GLY A 74 -2.00 35.67 4.20
N THR A 75 -0.68 35.61 4.16
CA THR A 75 0.13 36.55 3.37
C THR A 75 1.35 35.82 2.82
N ASN A 76 1.57 35.93 1.51
CA ASN A 76 2.69 35.28 0.86
C ASN A 76 4.03 35.98 1.16
N SER A 77 5.13 35.40 0.68
CA SER A 77 6.49 35.92 0.90
C SER A 77 6.72 37.33 0.36
N ASN A 78 5.85 37.82 -0.55
CA ASN A 78 5.91 39.15 -1.12
C ASN A 78 5.00 40.15 -0.38
N GLY A 79 4.39 39.76 0.75
CA GLY A 79 3.50 40.63 1.50
C GLY A 79 2.10 40.76 0.89
N GLN A 80 1.76 39.94 -0.11
CA GLN A 80 0.43 39.97 -0.72
C GLN A 80 -0.52 39.06 0.06
N PRO A 81 -1.75 39.53 0.36
CA PRO A 81 -2.76 38.69 1.01
C PRO A 81 -3.11 37.51 0.12
N GLU A 82 -3.18 36.33 0.72
CA GLU A 82 -3.71 35.12 0.09
C GLU A 82 -5.09 34.83 0.69
N PRO A 83 -6.11 34.56 -0.14
CA PRO A 83 -7.41 34.15 0.36
C PRO A 83 -7.36 32.73 0.90
N ASP A 84 -8.19 32.48 1.90
CA ASP A 84 -8.59 31.13 2.32
C ASP A 84 -9.56 30.57 1.28
N LEU A 85 -9.19 29.50 0.57
CA LEU A 85 -10.03 28.93 -0.47
C LEU A 85 -10.97 27.89 0.15
N GLN A 86 -12.26 28.03 -0.09
CA GLN A 86 -13.25 27.12 0.50
C GLN A 86 -14.26 26.62 -0.53
N LEU A 87 -14.50 25.31 -0.52
CA LEU A 87 -15.57 24.67 -1.26
C LEU A 87 -16.93 24.98 -0.62
N THR A 88 -17.95 25.25 -1.44
CA THR A 88 -19.28 25.58 -0.93
C THR A 88 -20.41 25.14 -1.86
N ASP A 89 -21.49 24.61 -1.30
CA ASP A 89 -22.72 24.35 -2.07
C ASP A 89 -23.52 25.63 -2.35
N ASN A 90 -23.18 26.73 -1.66
CA ASN A 90 -23.85 28.01 -1.85
C ASN A 90 -23.16 28.85 -2.94
N LEU A 91 -23.53 28.61 -4.20
CA LEU A 91 -22.97 29.32 -5.36
C LEU A 91 -23.19 30.84 -5.32
N SER A 92 -24.14 31.34 -4.53
CA SER A 92 -24.31 32.79 -4.36
C SER A 92 -23.10 33.45 -3.68
N LEU A 93 -22.22 32.69 -3.03
CA LEU A 93 -21.00 33.21 -2.41
C LEU A 93 -19.86 33.39 -3.42
N VAL A 94 -19.81 32.57 -4.48
CA VAL A 94 -18.67 32.51 -5.42
C VAL A 94 -18.53 33.81 -6.24
N ASP A 95 -19.64 34.37 -6.72
CA ASP A 95 -19.65 35.59 -7.55
C ASP A 95 -19.76 36.90 -6.77
N THR A 96 -19.97 36.86 -5.44
CA THR A 96 -20.08 38.08 -4.62
C THR A 96 -18.75 38.74 -4.29
N THR A 97 -17.64 38.16 -4.75
CA THR A 97 -16.27 38.50 -4.40
C THR A 97 -15.70 39.50 -5.40
N PRO A 98 -15.61 40.82 -5.11
CA PRO A 98 -15.11 41.80 -6.07
C PRO A 98 -13.65 41.49 -6.40
N SER A 99 -13.31 41.44 -7.69
CA SER A 99 -11.99 41.01 -8.18
C SER A 99 -10.83 41.95 -7.82
N ASP A 100 -11.15 43.16 -7.36
CA ASP A 100 -10.22 44.25 -7.04
C ASP A 100 -9.99 44.45 -5.53
N VAL A 101 -10.76 43.76 -4.68
CA VAL A 101 -10.60 43.82 -3.22
C VAL A 101 -10.01 42.49 -2.75
N PRO A 102 -8.87 42.49 -2.03
CA PRO A 102 -8.36 41.27 -1.41
C PRO A 102 -9.37 40.74 -0.40
N GLN A 103 -9.84 39.53 -0.64
CA GLN A 103 -10.85 38.88 0.21
C GLN A 103 -10.16 37.89 1.12
N ALA A 104 -10.67 37.80 2.36
CA ALA A 104 -10.15 36.84 3.32
C ALA A 104 -10.50 35.41 2.92
N VAL A 105 -11.64 35.21 2.24
CA VAL A 105 -12.13 33.90 1.79
C VAL A 105 -12.48 33.98 0.29
N GLY A 106 -12.03 33.00 -0.48
CA GLY A 106 -12.41 32.76 -1.87
C GLY A 106 -13.24 31.49 -1.97
N TYR A 107 -14.53 31.64 -2.27
CA TYR A 107 -15.41 30.49 -2.45
C TYR A 107 -15.30 29.93 -3.87
N MET A 108 -15.36 28.61 -4.01
CA MET A 108 -15.27 27.93 -5.30
C MET A 108 -15.99 26.59 -5.28
N GLY A 109 -16.51 26.13 -6.42
CA GLY A 109 -16.90 24.72 -6.62
C GLY A 109 -18.10 24.23 -5.77
N VAL A 110 -18.96 23.41 -6.37
CA VAL A 110 -20.07 22.77 -5.65
C VAL A 110 -19.51 21.62 -4.81
N LYS A 111 -19.38 21.85 -3.49
CA LYS A 111 -18.70 20.93 -2.56
C LYS A 111 -19.24 19.50 -2.66
N THR A 112 -20.55 19.34 -2.60
CA THR A 112 -21.22 18.02 -2.62
C THR A 112 -20.96 17.26 -3.91
N ASP A 113 -21.04 17.93 -5.05
CA ASP A 113 -20.76 17.31 -6.36
C ASP A 113 -19.29 16.88 -6.47
N LEU A 114 -18.36 17.74 -6.03
CA LEU A 114 -16.92 17.43 -6.09
C LEU A 114 -16.55 16.24 -5.19
N ILE A 115 -17.14 16.13 -4.01
CA ILE A 115 -16.96 14.94 -3.16
C ILE A 115 -17.50 13.69 -3.87
N ALA A 116 -18.70 13.78 -4.45
CA ALA A 116 -19.30 12.66 -5.17
C ALA A 116 -18.45 12.23 -6.38
N TRP A 117 -17.89 13.18 -7.13
CA TRP A 117 -16.99 12.92 -8.25
C TRP A 117 -15.69 12.25 -7.81
N ALA A 118 -15.05 12.75 -6.76
CA ALA A 118 -13.81 12.16 -6.25
C ALA A 118 -14.01 10.72 -5.74
N ASN A 119 -15.16 10.42 -5.14
CA ASN A 119 -15.49 9.07 -4.66
C ASN A 119 -15.97 8.13 -5.78
N GLY A 120 -16.60 8.68 -6.84
CA GLY A 120 -17.13 7.90 -7.96
C GLY A 120 -16.07 7.51 -9.00
N ASP A 121 -14.98 8.27 -9.09
CA ASP A 121 -13.89 8.08 -10.03
C ASP A 121 -12.54 8.11 -9.31
N LEU A 122 -12.01 6.95 -8.93
CA LEU A 122 -10.78 6.82 -8.12
C LEU A 122 -9.51 7.19 -8.91
N PRO A 123 -8.42 7.61 -8.24
CA PRO A 123 -7.17 7.94 -8.91
C PRO A 123 -6.63 6.80 -9.75
N ASP A 124 -6.38 7.08 -11.04
CA ASP A 124 -5.76 6.13 -11.95
C ASP A 124 -4.22 6.23 -11.91
N THR A 125 -3.56 5.35 -12.65
CA THR A 125 -2.09 5.33 -12.72
C THR A 125 -1.50 6.60 -13.33
N TYR A 126 -2.21 7.26 -14.25
CA TYR A 126 -1.73 8.47 -14.90
C TYR A 126 -1.76 9.66 -13.93
N GLU A 127 -2.82 9.77 -13.14
CA GLU A 127 -2.97 10.80 -12.12
C GLU A 127 -1.92 10.64 -11.00
N GLN A 128 -1.67 9.40 -10.55
CA GLN A 128 -0.60 9.08 -9.60
C GLN A 128 0.79 9.45 -10.15
N MET A 129 1.10 9.04 -11.38
CA MET A 129 2.37 9.40 -12.04
C MET A 129 2.52 10.93 -12.18
N ARG A 130 1.43 11.65 -12.47
CA ARG A 130 1.45 13.10 -12.51
C ARG A 130 1.71 13.70 -11.12
N ASN A 131 1.10 13.16 -10.06
CA ASN A 131 1.33 13.59 -8.68
C ASN A 131 2.80 13.40 -8.28
N ASP A 132 3.41 12.26 -8.64
CA ASP A 132 4.85 11.99 -8.44
C ASP A 132 5.74 13.03 -9.13
N VAL A 133 5.48 13.30 -10.41
CA VAL A 133 6.26 14.28 -11.18
C VAL A 133 6.11 15.67 -10.57
N VAL A 134 4.89 16.12 -10.26
CA VAL A 134 4.64 17.43 -9.65
C VAL A 134 5.36 17.55 -8.31
N TYR A 135 5.29 16.51 -7.46
CA TYR A 135 6.00 16.49 -6.18
C TYR A 135 7.50 16.68 -6.34
N SER A 136 8.11 16.04 -7.35
CA SER A 136 9.54 16.18 -7.61
C SER A 136 9.99 17.63 -7.90
N PHE A 137 9.06 18.48 -8.36
CA PHE A 137 9.33 19.90 -8.63
C PHE A 137 8.88 20.83 -7.51
N GLN A 138 7.73 20.56 -6.88
CA GLN A 138 7.09 21.50 -5.94
C GLN A 138 7.32 21.14 -4.46
N GLY A 139 7.60 19.86 -4.15
CA GLY A 139 7.80 19.38 -2.79
C GLY A 139 6.53 19.17 -1.97
N ASN A 140 5.35 19.42 -2.54
CA ASN A 140 4.03 19.16 -1.96
C ASN A 140 3.20 18.27 -2.90
N ARG A 141 2.58 17.23 -2.34
CA ARG A 141 1.66 16.31 -3.06
C ARG A 141 0.22 16.69 -2.81
N ASN A 142 -0.65 16.31 -3.74
CA ASN A 142 -2.07 16.22 -3.46
C ASN A 142 -2.34 14.92 -2.67
N PRO A 143 -2.71 14.98 -1.38
CA PRO A 143 -2.92 13.79 -0.57
C PRO A 143 -4.15 13.00 -1.02
N PHE A 144 -5.13 13.61 -1.68
CA PHE A 144 -6.34 12.91 -2.13
C PHE A 144 -6.10 12.00 -3.35
N ILE A 145 -4.93 12.12 -4.00
CA ILE A 145 -4.49 11.17 -5.04
C ILE A 145 -3.84 9.94 -4.38
N ASP A 146 -3.05 10.16 -3.32
CA ASP A 146 -2.35 9.09 -2.60
C ASP A 146 -3.29 8.34 -1.64
N HIS A 147 -4.28 9.05 -1.09
CA HIS A 147 -5.26 8.63 -0.10
C HIS A 147 -6.66 9.15 -0.46
N PRO A 148 -7.32 8.59 -1.51
CA PRO A 148 -8.66 9.01 -1.91
C PRO A 148 -9.71 8.84 -0.79
N GLU A 149 -9.50 7.89 0.13
CA GLU A 149 -10.35 7.68 1.30
C GLU A 149 -10.41 8.88 2.26
N TRP A 150 -9.43 9.79 2.19
CA TRP A 150 -9.41 10.99 3.03
C TRP A 150 -10.42 12.05 2.60
N VAL A 151 -10.98 11.97 1.38
CA VAL A 151 -12.01 12.91 0.93
C VAL A 151 -13.20 12.90 1.90
N ASP A 152 -13.74 11.73 2.21
CA ASP A 152 -14.85 11.60 3.15
C ASP A 152 -14.44 11.93 4.59
N CYS A 153 -13.20 11.59 4.98
CA CYS A 153 -12.65 11.93 6.29
C CYS A 153 -12.68 13.43 6.55
N VAL A 154 -12.11 14.19 5.61
CA VAL A 154 -11.92 15.64 5.73
C VAL A 154 -13.22 16.39 5.52
N PHE A 155 -13.99 16.05 4.47
CA PHE A 155 -15.11 16.90 4.05
C PHE A 155 -16.48 16.44 4.54
N ASN A 156 -16.63 15.16 4.90
CA ASN A 156 -17.87 14.55 5.42
C ASN A 156 -17.76 14.10 6.88
N CYS A 157 -16.63 14.36 7.54
CA CYS A 157 -16.33 13.86 8.89
C CYS A 157 -16.47 12.34 9.03
N ASN A 158 -16.21 11.59 7.95
CA ASN A 158 -16.33 10.14 7.89
C ASN A 158 -15.00 9.51 7.47
N CYS A 159 -14.11 9.27 8.42
CA CYS A 159 -12.76 8.76 8.13
C CYS A 159 -12.67 7.26 7.87
N GLY A 160 -13.83 6.57 7.75
CA GLY A 160 -13.89 5.12 7.89
C GLY A 160 -13.48 4.69 9.31
N ALA A 161 -13.57 3.39 9.59
CA ALA A 161 -12.86 2.82 10.73
C ALA A 161 -11.37 2.71 10.36
N PRO A 162 -10.43 2.91 11.30
CA PRO A 162 -9.02 2.60 11.04
C PRO A 162 -8.90 1.16 10.54
N SER A 163 -8.30 0.95 9.36
CA SER A 163 -7.98 -0.40 8.91
C SER A 163 -6.98 -1.01 9.89
N THR A 164 -7.35 -2.19 10.36
CA THR A 164 -6.57 -3.00 11.27
C THR A 164 -5.56 -3.83 10.48
N PRO A 165 -4.27 -3.79 10.87
CA PRO A 165 -3.26 -4.67 10.32
C PRO A 165 -3.62 -6.16 10.38
N PRO A 166 -3.11 -6.97 9.43
CA PRO A 166 -3.28 -8.41 9.51
C PRO A 166 -2.56 -8.98 10.73
N VAL A 167 -3.14 -10.02 11.30
CA VAL A 167 -2.65 -10.72 12.48
C VAL A 167 -2.01 -12.04 12.04
N ALA A 168 -0.73 -12.17 12.36
CA ALA A 168 0.07 -13.36 12.09
C ALA A 168 -0.25 -14.47 13.09
N VAL A 169 -0.33 -15.71 12.62
CA VAL A 169 -0.63 -16.91 13.42
C VAL A 169 0.50 -17.91 13.26
N ALA A 170 0.95 -18.50 14.37
CA ALA A 170 2.09 -19.42 14.39
C ALA A 170 1.88 -20.65 13.49
N ASP A 171 2.94 -21.06 12.82
CA ASP A 171 2.95 -22.19 11.89
C ASP A 171 3.85 -23.32 12.38
N SER A 172 3.50 -24.54 11.97
CA SER A 172 4.33 -25.73 12.20
C SER A 172 4.46 -26.52 10.91
N PHE A 173 5.69 -26.79 10.51
CA PHE A 173 6.00 -27.66 9.38
C PHE A 173 6.90 -28.82 9.84
N THR A 174 6.97 -29.84 8.99
CA THR A 174 7.91 -30.95 9.13
C THR A 174 8.70 -31.03 7.84
N ILE A 175 9.97 -30.66 7.92
CA ILE A 175 10.84 -30.53 6.76
C ILE A 175 11.91 -31.62 6.83
N VAL A 176 12.13 -32.30 5.71
CA VAL A 176 13.12 -33.37 5.64
C VAL A 176 14.52 -32.74 5.73
N GLU A 177 15.35 -33.25 6.63
CA GLU A 177 16.75 -32.85 6.71
C GLU A 177 17.48 -33.06 5.38
N ASP A 178 18.52 -32.25 5.12
CA ASP A 178 19.28 -32.25 3.87
C ASP A 178 18.46 -32.01 2.59
N SER A 179 17.19 -31.61 2.71
CA SER A 179 16.37 -31.23 1.57
C SER A 179 16.85 -29.92 0.92
N GLY A 180 16.38 -29.67 -0.30
CA GLY A 180 16.58 -28.39 -0.97
C GLY A 180 15.74 -27.27 -0.35
N ALA A 181 15.50 -26.22 -1.13
CA ALA A 181 14.59 -25.15 -0.73
C ALA A 181 13.14 -25.65 -0.68
N ASN A 182 12.47 -25.45 0.45
CA ASN A 182 11.07 -25.80 0.68
C ASN A 182 10.22 -24.53 0.72
N THR A 183 9.15 -24.50 -0.05
CA THR A 183 8.18 -23.39 -0.04
C THR A 183 7.17 -23.60 1.08
N LEU A 184 7.00 -22.58 1.92
CA LEU A 184 6.09 -22.56 3.07
C LEU A 184 5.01 -21.49 2.85
N ASP A 185 3.75 -21.91 2.91
CA ASP A 185 2.56 -21.06 2.87
C ASP A 185 2.16 -20.68 4.30
N VAL A 186 2.87 -19.70 4.87
CA VAL A 186 2.61 -19.20 6.23
C VAL A 186 1.35 -18.32 6.31
N LEU A 187 0.89 -17.77 5.18
CA LEU A 187 -0.24 -16.83 5.16
C LEU A 187 -1.64 -17.50 5.26
N LEU A 188 -1.68 -18.84 5.27
CA LEU A 188 -2.91 -19.60 5.12
C LEU A 188 -3.82 -19.52 6.36
N ASN A 189 -3.21 -19.45 7.55
CA ASN A 189 -3.89 -19.35 8.85
C ASN A 189 -3.99 -17.88 9.35
N ASP A 190 -3.29 -16.96 8.71
CA ASP A 190 -3.30 -15.53 9.05
C ASP A 190 -4.64 -14.87 8.74
N THR A 191 -4.99 -13.84 9.49
CA THR A 191 -6.27 -13.15 9.35
C THR A 191 -6.11 -11.65 9.19
N ASP A 192 -7.05 -11.04 8.49
CA ASP A 192 -7.22 -9.60 8.41
C ASP A 192 -8.74 -9.38 8.51
N VAL A 193 -9.20 -8.64 9.53
CA VAL A 193 -10.64 -8.46 9.76
C VAL A 193 -11.27 -7.52 8.74
N ASP A 194 -10.46 -6.68 8.09
CA ASP A 194 -10.89 -5.78 7.02
C ASP A 194 -10.69 -6.40 5.62
N ALA A 195 -10.21 -7.65 5.57
CA ALA A 195 -9.85 -8.36 4.34
C ALA A 195 -8.83 -7.60 3.47
N GLY A 196 -7.94 -6.83 4.12
CA GLY A 196 -6.82 -6.14 3.47
C GLY A 196 -5.76 -7.07 2.89
N PRO A 197 -4.79 -6.53 2.12
CA PRO A 197 -3.70 -7.32 1.57
C PRO A 197 -2.80 -7.87 2.68
N LYS A 198 -2.46 -9.16 2.59
CA LYS A 198 -1.56 -9.87 3.50
C LYS A 198 -0.30 -10.31 2.78
N PHE A 199 0.87 -9.93 3.28
CA PHE A 199 2.15 -10.45 2.79
C PHE A 199 3.25 -10.37 3.85
N VAL A 200 4.22 -11.27 3.73
CA VAL A 200 5.41 -11.31 4.59
C VAL A 200 6.32 -10.13 4.26
N GLN A 201 6.51 -9.24 5.23
CA GLN A 201 7.36 -8.06 5.14
C GLN A 201 8.81 -8.34 5.55
N SER A 202 9.02 -9.16 6.58
CA SER A 202 10.38 -9.52 7.04
C SER A 202 10.42 -10.89 7.70
N VAL A 203 11.62 -11.48 7.76
CA VAL A 203 11.90 -12.79 8.40
C VAL A 203 13.19 -12.73 9.20
N THR A 204 13.28 -13.55 10.25
CA THR A 204 14.55 -13.81 10.94
C THR A 204 15.22 -15.08 10.40
N GLN A 205 16.53 -15.22 10.61
CA GLN A 205 17.23 -16.47 10.26
C GLN A 205 17.16 -17.47 11.43
N PRO A 206 16.78 -18.72 11.18
CA PRO A 206 16.80 -19.80 12.16
C PRO A 206 18.23 -20.31 12.38
N LEU A 207 18.44 -21.09 13.44
CA LEU A 207 19.62 -21.93 13.55
C LEU A 207 19.51 -23.08 12.54
N GLY A 208 20.60 -23.41 11.84
CA GLY A 208 20.64 -24.63 11.04
C GLY A 208 19.88 -24.57 9.70
N GLY A 209 19.68 -23.38 9.13
CA GLY A 209 19.11 -23.21 7.79
C GLY A 209 19.11 -21.76 7.35
N VAL A 210 18.56 -21.52 6.16
CA VAL A 210 18.41 -20.18 5.58
C VAL A 210 16.96 -19.97 5.17
N VAL A 211 16.41 -18.81 5.53
CA VAL A 211 15.06 -18.38 5.19
C VAL A 211 15.13 -17.20 4.22
N ALA A 212 14.30 -17.22 3.18
CA ALA A 212 14.13 -16.12 2.25
C ALA A 212 12.65 -15.86 1.97
N ILE A 213 12.29 -14.59 1.82
CA ILE A 213 10.96 -14.20 1.33
C ILE A 213 10.94 -14.42 -0.19
N THR A 214 9.88 -15.05 -0.68
CA THR A 214 9.69 -15.40 -2.09
C THR A 214 8.34 -14.87 -2.58
N ASN A 215 8.16 -14.84 -3.91
CA ASN A 215 6.89 -14.43 -4.54
C ASN A 215 6.37 -13.08 -4.01
N ALA A 216 7.26 -12.09 -3.88
CA ALA A 216 6.94 -10.75 -3.37
C ALA A 216 6.23 -10.72 -2.00
N GLY A 217 6.51 -11.69 -1.12
CA GLY A 217 5.91 -11.75 0.22
C GLY A 217 4.76 -12.73 0.34
N ALA A 218 4.32 -13.38 -0.74
CA ALA A 218 3.28 -14.40 -0.67
C ALA A 218 3.76 -15.71 -0.02
N ASN A 219 5.06 -16.01 -0.08
CA ASN A 219 5.63 -17.25 0.42
C ASN A 219 6.97 -17.04 1.11
N ILE A 220 7.34 -18.01 1.93
CA ILE A 220 8.68 -18.14 2.49
C ILE A 220 9.35 -19.39 1.91
N SER A 221 10.65 -19.31 1.65
CA SER A 221 11.50 -20.46 1.35
C SER A 221 12.39 -20.76 2.54
N PHE A 222 12.42 -22.02 2.99
CA PHE A 222 13.37 -22.52 3.98
C PHE A 222 14.23 -23.64 3.41
N THR A 223 15.54 -23.50 3.56
CA THR A 223 16.54 -24.52 3.19
C THR A 223 17.28 -24.97 4.44
N PRO A 224 17.11 -26.21 4.91
CA PRO A 224 17.87 -26.72 6.04
C PRO A 224 19.36 -26.82 5.69
N SER A 225 20.22 -26.56 6.67
CA SER A 225 21.66 -26.79 6.53
C SER A 225 21.95 -28.28 6.51
N THR A 226 22.94 -28.68 5.71
CA THR A 226 23.32 -30.09 5.65
C THR A 226 23.77 -30.62 7.01
N ASN A 227 23.31 -31.80 7.39
CA ASN A 227 23.58 -32.48 8.66
C ASN A 227 23.11 -31.72 9.92
N PHE A 228 22.12 -30.84 9.80
CA PHE A 228 21.50 -30.19 10.95
C PHE A 228 20.34 -31.02 11.50
N CYS A 229 20.54 -31.58 12.70
CA CYS A 229 19.70 -32.62 13.32
C CYS A 229 18.93 -32.13 14.56
N ALA A 230 18.36 -30.93 14.51
CA ALA A 230 17.63 -30.36 15.63
C ALA A 230 16.41 -29.58 15.15
N SER A 231 15.39 -29.48 16.00
CA SER A 231 14.27 -28.57 15.75
C SER A 231 14.77 -27.14 15.65
N THR A 232 14.20 -26.36 14.72
CA THR A 232 14.51 -24.95 14.59
C THR A 232 13.27 -24.10 14.44
N SER A 233 13.42 -22.81 14.62
CA SER A 233 12.34 -21.85 14.45
C SER A 233 12.86 -20.51 13.98
N PHE A 234 11.99 -19.79 13.28
CA PHE A 234 12.20 -18.40 12.90
C PHE A 234 10.89 -17.63 12.99
N ASN A 235 10.98 -16.31 13.04
CA ASN A 235 9.80 -15.45 13.01
C ASN A 235 9.64 -14.80 11.64
N TYR A 236 8.39 -14.53 11.27
CA TYR A 236 8.04 -13.63 10.18
C TYR A 236 7.19 -12.47 10.69
N THR A 237 7.22 -11.36 9.96
CA THR A 237 6.43 -10.16 10.24
C THR A 237 5.58 -9.83 9.01
N LEU A 238 4.28 -9.60 9.20
CA LEU A 238 3.38 -9.15 8.14
C LEU A 238 3.49 -7.64 7.89
N ASN A 239 2.90 -7.17 6.80
CA ASN A 239 2.89 -5.78 6.33
C ASN A 239 2.30 -4.72 7.26
N GLY A 240 1.79 -5.10 8.45
CA GLY A 240 1.42 -4.18 9.51
C GLY A 240 2.02 -4.51 10.88
N GLY A 241 3.12 -5.25 10.91
CA GLY A 241 3.98 -5.42 12.09
C GLY A 241 3.62 -6.59 13.01
N SER A 242 2.52 -7.30 12.76
CA SER A 242 2.22 -8.53 13.51
C SER A 242 3.27 -9.60 13.21
N THR A 243 3.71 -10.33 14.24
CA THR A 243 4.76 -11.35 14.14
C THR A 243 4.27 -12.70 14.62
N ALA A 244 4.70 -13.76 13.94
CA ALA A 244 4.45 -15.13 14.35
C ALA A 244 5.68 -16.01 14.14
N THR A 245 5.74 -17.11 14.89
CA THR A 245 6.82 -18.09 14.84
C THR A 245 6.44 -19.24 13.92
N VAL A 246 7.38 -19.60 13.05
CA VAL A 246 7.36 -20.84 12.28
C VAL A 246 8.27 -21.83 12.99
N SER A 247 7.73 -22.98 13.38
CA SER A 247 8.50 -24.08 13.97
C SER A 247 8.66 -25.21 12.96
N ASP A 248 9.89 -25.70 12.82
CA ASP A 248 10.20 -26.91 12.08
C ASP A 248 10.49 -28.04 13.08
N HIS A 249 9.67 -29.08 13.03
CA HIS A 249 9.84 -30.27 13.84
C HIS A 249 10.58 -31.35 13.03
N ASP A 250 11.72 -31.78 13.56
CA ASP A 250 12.53 -32.87 13.02
C ASP A 250 11.67 -34.15 12.85
N ASP A 251 11.55 -34.65 11.62
CA ASP A 251 11.05 -36.00 11.38
C ASP A 251 12.18 -36.97 11.70
N LEU A 252 12.10 -37.54 12.90
CA LEU A 252 13.09 -38.38 13.57
C LEU A 252 13.59 -39.63 12.79
N HIS A 253 13.26 -39.80 11.51
CA HIS A 253 13.33 -41.10 10.86
C HIS A 253 14.37 -41.31 9.76
N HIS A 254 15.11 -40.35 9.19
CA HIS A 254 15.83 -40.70 7.94
C HIS A 254 17.27 -40.29 7.63
N ARG A 255 18.11 -39.62 8.44
CA ARG A 255 19.58 -39.59 8.17
C ARG A 255 20.55 -39.26 9.32
N CYS A 256 20.14 -38.67 10.45
CA CYS A 256 21.09 -38.36 11.55
C CYS A 256 21.90 -39.55 12.10
N ALA A 257 21.45 -40.80 11.89
CA ALA A 257 22.11 -42.00 12.39
C ALA A 257 23.37 -42.43 11.59
N VAL A 258 23.57 -41.97 10.35
CA VAL A 258 24.57 -42.58 9.45
C VAL A 258 25.99 -42.04 9.67
N HIS A 259 26.17 -40.87 10.28
CA HIS A 259 27.50 -40.25 10.44
C HIS A 259 28.09 -40.31 11.86
N GLY A 260 27.33 -40.81 12.86
CA GLY A 260 27.77 -40.90 14.27
C GLY A 260 28.52 -42.17 14.67
N GLN A 261 28.60 -43.21 13.82
CA GLN A 261 29.22 -44.50 14.18
C GLN A 261 30.21 -45.05 13.14
N LEU A 262 31.40 -44.46 13.04
CA LEU A 262 32.57 -45.15 12.46
C LEU A 262 33.84 -44.92 13.30
N ARG A 263 33.78 -45.24 14.61
CA ARG A 263 34.98 -45.58 15.43
C ARG A 263 34.66 -46.57 16.56
N LYS A 264 34.15 -47.75 16.23
CA LYS A 264 34.29 -48.95 17.08
C LYS A 264 34.46 -50.20 16.22
N LEU A 265 35.68 -50.46 15.76
CA LEU A 265 36.06 -51.81 15.31
C LEU A 265 36.51 -52.61 16.54
N SER A 266 35.64 -53.51 17.00
CA SER A 266 35.92 -54.50 18.03
C SER A 266 36.39 -55.80 17.38
N GLY A 267 37.56 -56.29 17.82
CA GLY A 267 37.76 -57.70 18.15
C GLY A 267 38.13 -58.69 17.05
N ARG A 268 39.41 -59.09 17.02
CA ARG A 268 39.78 -60.49 16.72
C ARG A 268 41.01 -60.91 17.53
N VAL A 269 40.75 -61.55 18.67
CA VAL A 269 41.77 -62.24 19.47
C VAL A 269 41.90 -63.67 18.94
N HIS A 270 43.11 -64.06 18.53
CA HIS A 270 43.50 -65.44 18.27
C HIS A 270 44.74 -65.78 19.11
N THR A 271 44.73 -67.00 19.65
CA THR A 271 45.45 -67.55 20.82
C THR A 271 46.96 -67.78 20.67
N ARG A 272 47.75 -67.71 21.76
CA ARG A 272 48.61 -68.79 22.37
C ARG A 272 49.66 -68.28 23.44
N PRO A 273 50.28 -69.16 24.29
CA PRO A 273 50.32 -69.00 25.77
C PRO A 273 51.71 -68.85 26.46
N ARG A 274 51.67 -68.80 27.83
CA ARG A 274 52.72 -68.92 28.90
C ARG A 274 53.36 -67.57 29.31
N ARG A 275 53.66 -67.24 30.58
CA ARG A 275 54.09 -68.01 31.77
C ARG A 275 53.97 -67.13 33.05
N ILE A 276 53.46 -67.70 34.15
CA ILE A 276 53.75 -67.52 35.60
C ILE A 276 54.13 -66.11 36.14
N ILE A 277 53.36 -65.61 37.13
CA ILE A 277 53.78 -65.15 38.48
C ILE A 277 52.51 -65.04 39.37
N ARG A 278 52.54 -65.55 40.61
CA ARG A 278 51.55 -65.35 41.70
C ARG A 278 52.15 -64.37 42.76
N PRO A 279 51.46 -64.04 43.88
CA PRO A 279 50.34 -63.10 44.04
C PRO A 279 50.61 -62.05 45.16
N ALA A 280 49.71 -61.10 45.38
CA ALA A 280 49.59 -60.42 46.69
C ALA A 280 48.12 -60.30 47.07
N ARG A 281 47.80 -60.76 48.28
CA ARG A 281 46.51 -60.62 48.98
C ARG A 281 46.62 -59.49 50.01
N CYS A 282 45.47 -58.87 50.32
CA CYS A 282 44.90 -58.62 51.66
C CYS A 282 44.20 -57.24 51.74
N PRO A 283 43.27 -57.03 52.69
CA PRO A 283 42.42 -57.98 53.42
C PRO A 283 41.06 -58.20 52.72
#